data_AF-A0A9W9FFP6-F1
#
_entry.id   AF-A0A9W9FFP6-F1
#
_cell.length_a   1.000
_cell.length_b   1.000
_cell.length_c   1.000
_cell.angle_alpha   90.00
_cell.angle_beta   90.00
_cell.angle_gamma   90.00
#
_symmetry.space_group_name_H-M   'P 1'
#
loop_
_entity.id
_entity.type
_entity.pdbx_description
1 polymer ?
#
loop_
_entity_poly.entity_id
_entity_poly.type
_entity_poly.pdbx_seq_one_letter_code
_entity_poly.pdbx_strand_id
1 'polypeptide(L)'
;MAAVRLRKAFRYPEESDEEREELDEQEQERLILQLQSQNEARNKQYSLVFTVIPLISLVAFLPSLFTAPGLGERLLSLLGVLSLLASAYTMRLAPLYPDRKGKKPLLAADERLDWIQSAFMPANGAVCVLLTVVYLFLRGGSSFDIRPVLYLIPGAMLAVILLAKETMLSVDVTTLKGLQYEYKGA
;
A
#
# COMPACT_ATOMS: atom_id res chain seq x y z
N MET A 1 28.06 -63.19 10.30
CA MET A 1 28.71 -61.92 10.69
C MET A 1 27.84 -60.78 10.15
N ALA A 2 27.24 -59.99 11.04
CA ALA A 2 26.24 -58.99 10.68
C ALA A 2 26.90 -57.71 10.14
N ALA A 3 26.51 -57.29 8.93
CA ALA A 3 27.01 -56.06 8.31
C ALA A 3 26.34 -54.84 8.97
N VAL A 4 27.11 -54.09 9.75
CA VAL A 4 26.69 -52.81 10.33
C VAL A 4 26.65 -51.77 9.20
N ARG A 5 25.44 -51.38 8.77
CA ARG A 5 25.24 -50.25 7.87
C ARG A 5 25.29 -48.94 8.67
N LEU A 6 26.42 -48.24 8.59
CA LEU A 6 26.53 -46.87 9.10
C LEU A 6 25.64 -45.96 8.24
N ARG A 7 24.66 -45.29 8.87
CA ARG A 7 23.94 -44.19 8.23
C ARG A 7 24.94 -43.05 8.05
N LYS A 8 25.15 -42.66 6.79
CA LYS A 8 25.96 -41.50 6.42
C LYS A 8 25.30 -40.28 7.08
N ALA A 9 25.95 -39.68 8.06
CA ALA A 9 25.51 -38.40 8.60
C ALA A 9 25.52 -37.38 7.44
N PHE A 10 24.53 -36.48 7.44
CA PHE A 10 24.49 -35.35 6.52
C PHE A 10 25.82 -34.60 6.65
N ARG A 11 26.68 -34.76 5.65
CA ARG A 11 27.89 -33.97 5.51
C ARG A 11 27.44 -32.65 4.91
N TYR A 12 27.43 -31.59 5.72
CA TYR A 12 27.36 -30.25 5.17
C TYR A 12 28.55 -30.10 4.20
N PRO A 13 28.37 -29.45 3.04
CA PRO A 13 29.51 -29.05 2.24
C PRO A 13 30.48 -28.35 3.19
N GLU A 14 31.72 -28.82 3.27
CA GLU A 14 32.78 -28.10 3.98
C GLU A 14 32.70 -26.68 3.44
N GLU A 15 32.40 -25.73 4.32
CA GLU A 15 32.44 -24.32 3.98
C GLU A 15 33.84 -24.09 3.43
N SER A 16 33.94 -23.97 2.10
CA SER A 16 35.10 -23.31 1.53
C SER A 16 35.23 -22.01 2.30
N ASP A 17 36.39 -21.79 2.93
CA ASP A 17 36.80 -20.60 3.67
C ASP A 17 36.77 -19.34 2.78
N GLU A 18 35.65 -19.08 2.10
CA GLU A 18 35.20 -17.73 1.84
C GLU A 18 34.78 -17.23 3.21
N GLU A 19 35.72 -16.60 3.91
CA GLU A 19 35.48 -15.79 5.10
C GLU A 19 34.16 -15.06 4.91
N ARG A 20 33.08 -15.59 5.50
CA ARG A 20 31.88 -14.79 5.68
C ARG A 20 32.35 -13.67 6.59
N GLU A 21 32.45 -12.46 6.06
CA GLU A 21 32.59 -11.25 6.87
C GLU A 21 31.40 -11.24 7.84
N GLU A 22 31.59 -11.82 9.02
CA GLU A 22 30.68 -11.68 10.14
C GLU A 22 30.72 -10.20 10.51
N LEU A 23 29.75 -9.45 9.97
CA LEU A 23 29.52 -8.05 10.32
C LEU A 23 29.47 -7.92 11.85
N ASP A 24 30.35 -7.09 12.40
CA ASP A 24 30.31 -6.74 13.84
C ASP A 24 28.89 -6.23 14.17
N GLU A 25 28.36 -6.59 15.35
CA GLU A 25 27.00 -6.21 15.77
C GLU A 25 26.77 -4.69 15.67
N GLN A 26 27.83 -3.92 15.91
CA GLN A 26 27.82 -2.46 15.77
C GLN A 26 27.68 -2.01 14.31
N GLU A 27 28.34 -2.69 13.37
CA GLU A 27 28.22 -2.41 11.95
C GLU A 27 26.85 -2.81 11.43
N GLN A 28 26.33 -3.96 11.86
CA GLN A 28 24.97 -4.40 11.53
C GLN A 28 23.92 -3.38 12.01
N GLU A 29 24.05 -2.84 13.23
CA GLU A 29 23.13 -1.83 13.75
C GLU A 29 23.20 -0.52 12.95
N ARG A 30 24.42 -0.06 12.61
CA ARG A 30 24.61 1.12 11.75
C ARG A 30 23.99 0.92 10.37
N LEU A 31 24.19 -0.24 9.75
CA LEU A 31 23.61 -0.57 8.45
C LEU A 31 22.08 -0.61 8.52
N ILE A 32 21.49 -1.21 9.55
CA ILE A 32 20.03 -1.24 9.74
C ILE A 32 19.48 0.19 9.87
N LEU A 33 20.10 1.05 10.68
CA LEU A 33 19.68 2.44 10.84
C LEU A 33 19.81 3.23 9.54
N GLN A 34 20.91 3.03 8.81
CA GLN A 34 21.12 3.66 7.51
C GLN A 34 20.05 3.20 6.52
N LEU A 35 19.77 1.90 6.41
CA LEU A 35 18.73 1.35 5.55
C LEU A 35 17.34 1.87 5.93
N GLN A 36 17.05 2.04 7.23
CA GLN A 36 15.80 2.65 7.70
C GLN A 36 15.67 4.10 7.24
N SER A 37 16.69 4.92 7.47
CA SER A 37 16.65 6.33 7.08
C SER A 37 16.52 6.51 5.56
N GLN A 38 17.23 5.69 4.79
CA GLN A 38 17.14 5.69 3.32
C GLN A 38 15.76 5.23 2.85
N ASN A 39 15.20 4.18 3.45
CA ASN A 39 13.85 3.72 3.16
C ASN A 39 12.81 4.80 3.46
N GLU A 40 12.90 5.46 4.61
CA GLU A 40 11.95 6.51 5.00
C GLU A 40 12.02 7.72 4.04
N ALA A 41 13.23 8.15 3.67
CA ALA A 41 13.42 9.24 2.71
C ALA A 41 12.80 8.91 1.35
N ARG A 42 13.04 7.70 0.85
CA ARG A 42 12.45 7.21 -0.41
C ARG A 42 10.93 7.07 -0.32
N ASN A 43 10.42 6.60 0.81
CA ASN A 43 9.00 6.44 1.05
C ASN A 43 8.26 7.78 1.00
N LYS A 44 8.87 8.86 1.53
CA LYS A 44 8.35 10.23 1.41
C LYS A 44 8.23 10.68 -0.06
N GLN A 45 9.24 10.39 -0.87
CA GLN A 45 9.22 10.72 -2.30
C GLN A 45 8.11 9.98 -3.04
N TYR A 46 8.00 8.67 -2.84
CA TYR A 46 6.95 7.88 -3.48
C TYR A 46 5.55 8.29 -3.02
N SER A 47 5.36 8.58 -1.73
CA SER A 47 4.07 9.09 -1.22
C SER A 47 3.64 10.36 -1.95
N LEU A 48 4.57 11.29 -2.22
CA LEU A 48 4.27 12.49 -3.01
C LEU A 48 3.85 12.12 -4.44
N VAL A 49 4.63 11.31 -5.14
CA VAL A 49 4.36 10.91 -6.52
C VAL A 49 2.98 10.26 -6.66
N PHE A 50 2.68 9.26 -5.81
CA PHE A 50 1.39 8.56 -5.85
C PHE A 50 0.22 9.39 -5.31
N THR A 51 0.47 10.51 -4.63
CA THR A 51 -0.58 11.49 -4.29
C THR A 51 -0.92 12.38 -5.48
N VAL A 52 0.07 12.77 -6.28
CA VAL A 52 -0.13 13.67 -7.43
C VAL A 52 -0.87 12.97 -8.58
N ILE A 53 -0.64 11.68 -8.80
CA ILE A 53 -1.25 10.93 -9.90
C ILE A 53 -2.81 10.94 -9.85
N PRO A 54 -3.47 10.62 -8.71
CA PRO A 54 -4.92 10.77 -8.58
C PRO A 54 -5.40 12.22 -8.74
N LEU A 55 -4.62 13.20 -8.29
CA LEU A 55 -4.96 14.62 -8.43
C LEU A 55 -4.95 15.07 -9.89
N ILE A 56 -3.99 14.62 -10.69
CA ILE A 56 -3.97 14.88 -12.13
C ILE A 56 -5.20 14.23 -12.80
N SER A 57 -5.60 13.04 -12.34
CA SER A 57 -6.77 12.34 -12.86
C SER A 57 -8.08 13.08 -12.64
N LEU A 58 -8.15 14.01 -11.68
CA LEU A 58 -9.32 14.88 -11.48
C LEU A 58 -9.63 15.71 -12.73
N VAL A 59 -8.61 16.11 -13.49
CA VAL A 59 -8.76 16.93 -14.70
C VAL A 59 -9.69 16.26 -15.72
N ALA A 60 -9.72 14.93 -15.78
CA ALA A 60 -10.61 14.18 -16.66
C ALA A 60 -12.10 14.33 -16.28
N PHE A 61 -12.41 14.63 -15.02
CA PHE A 61 -13.77 14.78 -14.52
C PHE A 61 -14.27 16.24 -14.52
N LEU A 62 -13.35 17.21 -14.58
CA LEU A 62 -13.68 18.64 -14.57
C LEU A 62 -14.72 19.04 -15.64
N PRO A 63 -14.57 18.67 -16.93
CA PRO A 63 -15.53 19.06 -17.96
C PRO A 63 -16.94 18.56 -17.66
N SER A 64 -17.07 17.34 -17.11
CA SER A 64 -18.34 16.71 -16.78
C SER A 64 -19.06 17.41 -15.62
N LEU A 65 -18.31 17.99 -14.67
CA LEU A 65 -18.91 18.76 -13.58
C LEU A 65 -19.64 20.01 -14.05
N PHE A 66 -19.08 20.71 -15.04
CA PHE A 66 -19.60 22.01 -15.50
C PHE A 66 -20.49 21.91 -16.74
N THR A 67 -20.24 20.93 -17.61
CA THR A 67 -20.85 20.88 -18.95
C THR A 67 -21.92 19.80 -19.07
N ALA A 68 -21.98 18.82 -18.15
CA ALA A 68 -22.94 17.73 -18.26
C ALA A 68 -24.39 18.25 -18.16
N PRO A 69 -25.30 17.84 -19.06
CA PRO A 69 -26.68 18.30 -19.05
C PRO A 69 -27.52 17.64 -17.95
N GLY A 70 -27.15 16.42 -17.51
CA GLY A 70 -27.91 15.65 -16.52
C GLY A 70 -27.36 15.73 -15.10
N LEU A 71 -28.24 15.81 -14.10
CA LEU A 71 -27.87 15.77 -12.68
C LEU A 71 -27.16 14.46 -12.30
N GLY A 72 -27.57 13.32 -12.88
CA GLY A 72 -26.95 12.02 -12.63
C GLY A 72 -25.48 11.96 -13.04
N GLU A 73 -25.14 12.45 -14.23
CA GLU A 73 -23.75 12.50 -14.72
C GLU A 73 -22.88 13.41 -13.86
N ARG A 74 -23.42 14.54 -13.39
CA ARG A 74 -22.73 15.43 -12.46
C ARG A 74 -22.47 14.76 -11.12
N LEU A 75 -23.46 14.06 -10.56
CA LEU A 75 -23.32 13.33 -9.30
C LEU A 75 -22.29 12.19 -9.40
N LEU A 76 -22.30 11.43 -10.50
CA LEU A 76 -21.31 10.39 -10.75
C LEU A 76 -19.90 10.97 -10.89
N SER A 77 -19.78 12.11 -11.57
CA SER A 77 -18.51 12.83 -11.72
C SER A 77 -18.00 13.37 -10.37
N LEU A 78 -18.91 13.91 -9.53
CA LEU A 78 -18.60 14.31 -8.17
C LEU A 78 -18.14 13.13 -7.32
N LEU A 79 -18.80 11.97 -7.43
CA LEU A 79 -18.39 10.73 -6.76
C LEU A 79 -16.99 10.29 -7.20
N GLY A 80 -16.68 10.36 -8.51
CA GLY A 80 -15.36 10.07 -9.04
C GLY A 80 -14.29 11.01 -8.50
N VAL A 81 -14.58 12.31 -8.44
CA VAL A 81 -13.69 13.33 -7.85
C VAL A 81 -13.47 13.10 -6.37
N LEU A 82 -14.53 12.85 -5.59
CA LEU A 82 -14.42 12.55 -4.17
C LEU A 82 -13.62 11.26 -3.93
N SER A 83 -13.79 10.25 -4.79
CA SER A 83 -13.04 9.00 -4.71
C SER A 83 -11.55 9.19 -5.02
N LEU A 84 -11.20 10.01 -6.02
CA LEU A 84 -9.81 10.34 -6.33
C LEU A 84 -9.16 11.19 -5.24
N LEU A 85 -9.88 12.15 -4.67
CA LEU A 85 -9.42 12.93 -3.51
C LEU A 85 -9.24 12.04 -2.29
N ALA A 86 -10.16 11.10 -2.05
CA ALA A 86 -10.03 10.11 -1.00
C ALA A 86 -8.80 9.22 -1.21
N SER A 87 -8.53 8.82 -2.45
CA SER A 87 -7.35 8.02 -2.82
C SER A 87 -6.04 8.80 -2.60
N ALA A 88 -6.00 10.09 -2.97
CA ALA A 88 -4.87 10.96 -2.65
C ALA A 88 -4.69 11.16 -1.14
N TYR A 89 -5.80 11.31 -0.40
CA TYR A 89 -5.81 11.43 1.05
C TYR A 89 -5.26 10.17 1.73
N THR A 90 -5.66 8.97 1.30
CA THR A 90 -5.14 7.70 1.88
C THR A 90 -3.66 7.48 1.61
N MET A 91 -3.10 8.04 0.53
CA MET A 91 -1.66 8.00 0.27
C MET A 91 -0.87 8.98 1.14
N ARG A 92 -1.43 10.17 1.40
CA ARG A 92 -0.76 11.27 2.10
C ARG A 92 -0.88 11.21 3.63
N LEU A 93 -2.04 10.81 4.16
CA LEU A 93 -2.37 10.95 5.58
C LEU A 93 -2.48 9.63 6.34
N ALA A 94 -2.74 8.50 5.66
CA ALA A 94 -2.79 7.23 6.38
C ALA A 94 -1.36 6.74 6.65
N PRO A 95 -0.99 6.49 7.92
CA PRO A 95 0.36 6.08 8.27
C PRO A 95 0.72 4.78 7.54
N LEU A 96 1.89 4.80 6.89
CA LEU A 96 2.41 3.62 6.18
C LEU A 96 2.84 2.52 7.15
N TYR A 97 3.02 2.84 8.43
CA TYR A 97 3.22 1.87 9.49
C TYR A 97 1.96 1.86 10.35
N PRO A 98 1.12 0.81 10.32
CA PRO A 98 0.16 0.63 11.39
C PRO A 98 0.95 0.55 12.69
N ASP A 99 0.66 1.46 13.62
CA ASP A 99 1.32 1.49 14.92
C ASP A 99 0.97 0.21 15.69
N ARG A 100 1.80 -0.82 15.48
CA ARG A 100 1.63 -2.16 16.06
C ARG A 100 2.14 -2.20 17.50
N LYS A 101 2.81 -1.14 17.98
CA LYS A 101 3.00 -0.93 19.42
C LYS A 101 1.67 -0.43 19.96
N GLY A 102 0.78 -1.35 20.34
CA GLY A 102 -0.55 -1.12 20.91
C GLY A 102 -0.55 -0.31 22.21
N LYS A 103 -0.07 0.93 22.15
CA LYS A 103 -0.06 1.94 23.21
C LYS A 103 -0.62 3.23 22.63
N LYS A 104 -1.77 3.15 21.98
CA LYS A 104 -2.59 4.35 21.78
C LYS A 104 -3.12 4.76 23.16
N PRO A 105 -2.84 5.98 23.66
CA PRO A 105 -3.49 6.47 24.85
C PRO A 105 -4.99 6.52 24.58
N LEU A 106 -5.78 5.85 25.44
CA LEU A 106 -7.23 5.78 25.34
C LEU A 106 -7.83 7.15 25.67
N LEU A 107 -7.85 8.06 24.70
CA LEU A 107 -8.68 9.26 24.73
C LEU A 107 -9.93 8.99 23.89
N ALA A 108 -11.13 9.14 24.46
CA ALA A 108 -12.39 8.84 23.77
C ALA A 108 -12.63 9.65 22.46
N ALA A 109 -11.88 10.74 22.25
CA ALA A 109 -11.89 11.49 21.00
C ALA A 109 -11.13 10.78 19.87
N ASP A 110 -10.06 10.04 20.20
CA ASP A 110 -9.25 9.32 19.23
C ASP A 110 -9.98 8.09 18.66
N GLU A 111 -10.83 7.42 19.45
CA GLU A 111 -11.61 6.27 18.99
C GLU A 111 -12.57 6.62 17.85
N ARG A 112 -13.22 7.79 17.91
CA ARG A 112 -14.13 8.24 16.84
C ARG A 112 -13.36 8.56 15.56
N LEU A 113 -12.19 9.19 15.70
CA LEU A 113 -11.35 9.54 14.56
C LEU A 113 -10.81 8.27 13.88
N ASP A 114 -10.37 7.30 14.69
CA ASP A 114 -9.91 5.98 14.24
C ASP A 114 -11.01 5.22 13.50
N TRP A 115 -12.25 5.22 14.02
CA TRP A 115 -13.38 4.58 13.34
C TRP A 115 -13.70 5.24 12.00
N ILE A 116 -13.73 6.57 11.95
CA ILE A 116 -13.95 7.34 10.71
C ILE A 116 -12.85 7.02 9.70
N GLN A 117 -11.58 6.99 10.12
CA GLN A 117 -10.45 6.66 9.24
C GLN A 117 -10.52 5.21 8.75
N SER A 118 -10.90 4.27 9.61
CA SER A 118 -11.08 2.86 9.27
C SER A 118 -12.21 2.65 8.26
N ALA A 119 -13.32 3.39 8.41
CA ALA A 119 -14.46 3.33 7.49
C ALA A 119 -14.22 4.06 6.16
N PHE A 120 -13.28 5.02 6.11
CA PHE A 120 -13.02 5.84 4.93
C PHE A 120 -12.57 5.02 3.71
N MET A 121 -11.65 4.08 3.93
CA MET A 121 -11.07 3.23 2.89
C MET A 121 -12.08 2.25 2.26
N PRO A 122 -12.88 1.48 3.02
CA PRO A 122 -13.93 0.65 2.45
C PRO A 122 -15.06 1.48 1.81
N ALA A 123 -15.38 2.66 2.35
CA ALA A 123 -16.34 3.56 1.72
C ALA A 123 -15.86 4.03 0.34
N ASN A 124 -14.59 4.41 0.20
CA ASN A 124 -14.01 4.76 -1.09
C ASN A 124 -14.02 3.57 -2.06
N GLY A 125 -13.72 2.36 -1.58
CA GLY A 125 -13.84 1.13 -2.36
C GLY A 125 -15.27 0.89 -2.86
N ALA A 126 -16.28 1.10 -2.02
CA ALA A 126 -17.69 0.96 -2.41
C ALA A 126 -18.09 1.95 -3.51
N VAL A 127 -17.59 3.20 -3.46
CA VAL A 127 -17.79 4.19 -4.53
C VAL A 127 -17.16 3.72 -5.84
N CYS A 128 -15.93 3.19 -5.82
CA CYS A 128 -15.28 2.64 -7.01
C CYS A 128 -16.06 1.46 -7.62
N VAL A 129 -16.58 0.55 -6.78
CA VAL A 129 -17.43 -0.56 -7.23
C VAL A 129 -18.71 -0.03 -7.86
N LEU A 130 -19.37 0.93 -7.23
CA LEU A 130 -20.58 1.56 -7.77
C LEU A 130 -20.32 2.17 -9.15
N LEU A 131 -19.24 2.94 -9.31
CA LEU A 131 -18.86 3.55 -10.59
C LEU A 131 -18.56 2.51 -11.68
N THR A 132 -17.92 1.39 -11.29
CA THR A 132 -17.65 0.26 -12.20
C THR A 132 -18.94 -0.43 -12.64
N VAL A 133 -19.87 -0.63 -11.71
CA VAL A 133 -21.19 -1.20 -12.02
C VAL A 133 -21.94 -0.28 -12.99
N VAL A 134 -21.93 1.03 -12.73
CA VAL A 134 -22.50 2.05 -13.65
C VAL A 134 -21.85 1.95 -15.03
N TYR A 135 -20.52 1.87 -15.12
CA TYR A 135 -19.82 1.63 -16.38
C TYR A 135 -20.34 0.39 -17.13
N LEU A 136 -20.51 -0.75 -16.45
CA LEU A 136 -21.00 -1.98 -17.06
C LEU A 136 -22.43 -1.82 -17.61
N PHE A 137 -23.30 -1.11 -16.89
CA PHE A 137 -24.66 -0.81 -17.35
C PHE A 137 -24.67 0.11 -18.58
N LEU A 138 -23.84 1.16 -18.59
CA LEU A 138 -23.74 2.07 -19.75
C LEU A 138 -23.07 1.41 -20.96
N ARG A 139 -22.10 0.51 -20.73
CA ARG A 139 -21.39 -0.24 -21.79
C ARG A 139 -22.31 -1.17 -22.59
N GLY A 140 -23.43 -1.60 -21.99
CA GLY A 140 -24.43 -2.42 -22.70
C GLY A 140 -25.17 -1.71 -23.83
N GLY A 141 -25.08 -0.37 -23.90
CA GLY A 141 -25.56 0.43 -25.03
C GLY A 141 -24.57 0.41 -26.21
N SER A 142 -25.07 0.28 -27.43
CA SER A 142 -24.34 -0.01 -28.68
C SER A 142 -23.23 0.97 -29.12
N SER A 143 -22.88 1.99 -28.34
CA SER A 143 -21.86 2.99 -28.71
C SER A 143 -20.66 2.95 -27.77
N PHE A 144 -19.47 2.70 -28.34
CA PHE A 144 -18.19 2.88 -27.68
C PHE A 144 -17.88 4.38 -27.51
N ASP A 145 -18.53 5.00 -26.53
CA ASP A 145 -18.18 6.35 -26.09
C ASP A 145 -17.00 6.26 -25.08
N ILE A 146 -16.12 7.26 -25.07
CA ILE A 146 -14.96 7.34 -24.17
C ILE A 146 -15.42 7.73 -22.75
N ARG A 147 -16.54 8.45 -22.64
CA ARG A 147 -17.13 8.91 -21.38
C ARG A 147 -17.36 7.80 -20.34
N PRO A 148 -17.97 6.64 -20.66
CA PRO A 148 -18.15 5.57 -19.69
C PRO A 148 -16.83 4.99 -19.16
N VAL A 149 -15.77 4.96 -19.98
CA VAL A 149 -14.46 4.44 -19.56
C VAL A 149 -13.84 5.28 -18.43
N LEU A 150 -14.15 6.59 -18.37
CA LEU A 150 -13.65 7.47 -17.31
C LEU A 150 -14.05 6.97 -15.91
N TYR A 151 -15.19 6.31 -15.76
CA TYR A 151 -15.66 5.78 -14.47
C TYR A 151 -14.78 4.63 -13.91
N LEU A 152 -13.92 4.02 -14.72
CA LEU A 152 -12.93 3.03 -14.26
C LEU A 152 -11.70 3.70 -13.63
N ILE A 153 -11.41 4.96 -13.94
CA ILE A 153 -10.20 5.67 -13.50
C ILE A 153 -10.08 5.70 -11.96
N PRO A 154 -11.12 6.05 -11.17
CA PRO A 154 -11.00 6.07 -9.72
C PRO A 154 -10.70 4.69 -9.13
N GLY A 155 -11.31 3.63 -9.68
CA GLY A 155 -11.05 2.25 -9.28
C GLY A 155 -9.61 1.82 -9.59
N ALA A 156 -9.12 2.11 -10.79
CA ALA A 156 -7.73 1.82 -11.17
C ALA A 156 -6.73 2.57 -10.28
N MET A 157 -6.97 3.85 -9.99
CA MET A 157 -6.10 4.65 -9.13
C MET A 157 -6.10 4.15 -7.68
N LEU A 158 -7.27 3.78 -7.16
CA LEU A 158 -7.37 3.17 -5.83
C LEU A 158 -6.54 1.87 -5.78
N ALA A 159 -6.67 0.99 -6.77
CA ALA A 159 -5.89 -0.25 -6.85
C ALA A 159 -4.37 0.01 -6.89
N VAL A 160 -3.92 0.97 -7.71
CA VAL A 160 -2.51 1.38 -7.77
C VAL A 160 -2.01 1.87 -6.42
N ILE A 161 -2.80 2.69 -5.71
CA ILE A 161 -2.43 3.17 -4.37
C ILE A 161 -2.35 2.03 -3.36
N LEU A 162 -3.28 1.08 -3.40
CA LEU A 162 -3.24 -0.08 -2.52
C LEU A 162 -1.97 -0.90 -2.73
N LEU A 163 -1.64 -1.19 -3.99
CA LEU A 163 -0.42 -1.90 -4.37
C LEU A 163 0.83 -1.11 -3.96
N ALA A 164 0.86 0.20 -4.20
CA ALA A 164 1.97 1.05 -3.78
C ALA A 164 2.17 0.97 -2.26
N LYS A 165 1.09 1.06 -1.47
CA LYS A 165 1.17 0.94 -0.01
C LYS A 165 1.60 -0.44 0.44
N GLU A 166 1.15 -1.50 -0.22
CA GLU A 166 1.58 -2.87 0.06
C GLU A 166 3.08 -3.05 -0.20
N THR A 167 3.59 -2.54 -1.33
CA THR A 167 5.03 -2.59 -1.63
C THR A 167 5.85 -1.81 -0.61
N MET A 168 5.39 -0.62 -0.20
CA MET A 168 6.05 0.19 0.85
C MET A 168 6.05 -0.51 2.22
N LEU A 169 4.98 -1.24 2.55
CA LEU A 169 4.84 -2.03 3.77
C LEU A 169 5.71 -3.29 3.75
N SER A 170 5.80 -3.96 2.61
CA SER A 170 6.55 -5.21 2.43
C SER A 170 8.06 -5.06 2.64
N VAL A 171 8.59 -3.83 2.59
CA VAL A 171 9.95 -3.51 3.02
C VAL A 171 9.99 -3.49 4.55
N ASP A 172 9.76 -4.66 5.14
CA ASP A 172 9.51 -4.81 6.56
C ASP A 172 10.83 -4.92 7.33
N VAL A 173 11.29 -3.78 7.84
CA VAL A 173 12.50 -3.70 8.68
C VAL A 173 12.30 -4.38 10.04
N THR A 174 11.07 -4.81 10.37
CA THR A 174 10.79 -5.54 11.61
C THR A 174 11.27 -6.98 11.55
N THR A 175 11.30 -7.62 10.37
CA THR A 175 11.87 -8.97 10.20
C THR A 175 13.36 -8.97 10.50
N LEU A 176 14.07 -7.91 10.08
CA LEU A 176 15.49 -7.70 10.39
C LEU A 176 15.74 -7.50 11.90
N LYS A 177 14.85 -6.79 12.60
CA LYS A 177 14.92 -6.66 14.06
C LYS A 177 14.61 -7.99 14.78
N GLY A 178 13.67 -8.77 14.27
CA GLY A 178 13.35 -10.10 14.81
C GLY A 178 14.54 -11.05 14.75
N LEU A 179 15.21 -11.11 13.60
CA LEU A 179 16.42 -11.91 13.41
C LEU A 179 17.57 -11.47 14.33
N GLN A 180 17.71 -10.16 14.59
CA GLN A 180 18.68 -9.65 15.56
C GLN A 180 18.37 -10.10 17.01
N TYR A 181 17.09 -10.09 17.41
CA TYR A 181 16.69 -10.55 18.74
C TYR A 181 16.86 -12.07 18.90
N GLU A 182 16.59 -12.84 17.85
CA GLU A 182 16.78 -14.29 17.84
C GLU A 182 18.27 -14.66 17.91
N TYR A 183 19.15 -13.89 17.25
CA TYR A 183 20.60 -14.03 17.37
C TYR A 183 21.13 -13.66 18.76
N LYS A 184 20.58 -12.63 19.41
CA LYS A 184 20.93 -12.24 20.80
C LYS A 184 20.43 -13.19 21.89
N GLY A 185 19.48 -14.07 21.56
CA GLY A 185 18.85 -15.01 22.50
C GLY A 185 19.33 -16.46 22.39
N ALA A 186 20.17 -16.76 21.39
CA ALA A 186 20.87 -18.03 21.21
C ALA A 186 22.28 -17.97 21.82
#